data_AF-A0A1I5HZG9-F1
#
_entry.id   AF-A0A1I5HZG9-F1
#
_cell.length_a   1.000
_cell.length_b   1.000
_cell.length_c   1.000
_cell.angle_alpha   90.00
_cell.angle_beta   90.00
_cell.angle_gamma   90.00
#
_symmetry.space_group_name_H-M   'P 1'
#
loop_
_entity.id
_entity.type
_entity.pdbx_description
1 polymer ?
#
loop_
_entity_poly.entity_id
_entity_poly.type
_entity_poly.pdbx_seq_one_letter_code
_entity_poly.pdbx_strand_id
1 'polypeptide(L)' 'MDTAGRLRAMAVLCRQTAARHPDRSWKLLAEAEFWEHMANDAEPDHFDQCSTCSPLPGERRITQPAPAPAE' A
#
# COMPACT_ATOMS: atom_id res chain seq x y z
N MET A 1 -5.79 14.31 11.05
CA MET A 1 -5.33 14.46 9.65
C MET A 1 -3.88 14.11 9.64
N ASP A 2 -3.56 12.96 9.05
CA ASP A 2 -2.20 12.43 8.98
C ASP A 2 -1.36 13.26 8.00
N THR A 3 -0.05 13.26 8.20
CA THR A 3 0.89 14.07 7.40
C THR A 3 0.76 13.80 5.91
N ALA A 4 0.63 12.53 5.51
CA ALA A 4 0.41 12.13 4.12
C ALA A 4 -0.88 12.72 3.52
N GLY A 5 -1.97 12.81 4.31
CA GLY A 5 -3.23 13.41 3.87
C GLY A 5 -3.09 14.91 3.57
N ARG A 6 -2.33 15.64 4.39
CA ARG A 6 -2.03 17.06 4.13
C ARG A 6 -1.22 17.25 2.85
N LEU A 7 -0.22 16.39 2.62
CA LEU A 7 0.63 16.45 1.44
C LEU A 7 -0.17 16.16 0.17
N ARG A 8 -1.04 15.15 0.17
CA ARG A 8 -1.96 14.88 -0.94
C ARG A 8 -2.91 16.05 -1.21
N ALA A 9 -3.42 16.70 -0.16
CA ALA A 9 -4.28 17.88 -0.33
C ALA A 9 -3.55 19.04 -1.03
N MET A 10 -2.26 19.26 -0.70
CA MET A 10 -1.42 20.25 -1.38
C MET A 10 -1.23 19.91 -2.86
N ALA A 11 -0.95 18.64 -3.19
CA ALA A 11 -0.82 18.19 -4.58
C ALA A 11 -2.11 18.48 -5.40
N VAL A 12 -3.28 18.18 -4.83
CA VAL A 12 -4.58 18.45 -5.46
C VAL A 12 -4.82 19.94 -5.66
N LEU A 13 -4.46 20.78 -4.68
CA LEU A 13 -4.55 22.24 -4.82
C LEU A 13 -3.66 22.76 -5.94
N CYS A 14 -2.43 22.26 -6.06
CA CYS A 14 -1.51 22.62 -7.14
C CYS A 14 -2.09 22.27 -8.52
N ARG A 15 -2.67 21.06 -8.69
CA ARG A 15 -3.32 20.64 -9.95
C ARG A 15 -4.53 21.51 -10.31
N GLN A 16 -5.37 21.86 -9.34
CA GLN A 16 -6.50 22.76 -9.56
C GLN A 16 -6.03 24.16 -9.96
N THR A 17 -4.98 24.67 -9.31
CA THR A 17 -4.39 25.97 -9.63
C THR A 17 -3.79 25.96 -11.04
N ALA A 18 -3.16 24.86 -11.46
CA ALA A 18 -2.61 24.69 -12.80
C ALA A 18 -3.70 24.76 -13.89
N ALA A 19 -4.87 24.16 -13.62
CA ALA A 19 -6.01 24.22 -14.54
C ALA A 19 -6.55 25.65 -14.73
N ARG A 20 -6.41 26.50 -13.71
CA ARG A 20 -6.83 27.92 -13.75
C ARG A 20 -5.76 28.85 -14.32
N HIS A 21 -4.49 28.48 -14.22
CA HIS A 21 -3.34 29.31 -14.59
C HIS A 21 -2.45 28.60 -15.62
N PRO A 22 -2.84 28.58 -16.91
CA PRO A 22 -2.10 27.86 -17.94
C PRO A 22 -0.67 28.37 -18.14
N ASP A 23 -0.42 29.66 -17.88
CA ASP A 23 0.89 30.31 -17.95
C ASP A 23 1.91 29.73 -16.96
N ARG A 24 1.45 29.23 -15.81
CA ARG A 24 2.27 28.62 -14.74
C ARG A 24 1.96 27.15 -14.52
N SER A 25 1.14 26.56 -15.39
CA SER A 25 0.65 25.19 -15.25
C SER A 25 1.78 24.18 -15.09
N TRP A 26 2.83 24.29 -15.91
CA TRP A 26 3.99 23.40 -15.86
C TRP A 26 4.68 23.41 -14.49
N LYS A 27 4.85 24.58 -13.87
CA LYS A 27 5.49 24.71 -12.55
C LYS A 27 4.61 24.14 -11.45
N LEU A 28 3.31 24.43 -11.52
CA LEU A 28 2.33 23.93 -10.56
C LEU A 28 2.15 22.42 -10.64
N LEU A 29 2.24 21.83 -11.83
CA LEU A 29 2.21 20.39 -12.02
C LEU A 29 3.46 19.71 -11.46
N ALA A 30 4.65 20.29 -11.66
CA ALA A 30 5.88 19.79 -11.05
C ALA A 30 5.81 19.87 -9.51
N GLU A 31 5.25 20.94 -8.96
CA GLU A 31 5.05 21.08 -7.53
C GLU A 31 4.03 20.08 -6.98
N ALA A 32 2.97 19.77 -7.76
CA ALA A 32 2.01 18.73 -7.40
C ALA A 32 2.67 17.34 -7.30
N GLU A 33 3.53 16.99 -8.25
CA GLU A 33 4.26 15.72 -8.26
C GLU A 33 5.23 15.61 -7.08
N PHE A 34 5.90 16.71 -6.72
CA PHE A 34 6.75 16.79 -5.53
C PHE A 34 5.97 16.48 -4.24
N TRP A 35 4.79 17.09 -4.06
CA TRP A 35 3.96 16.84 -2.87
C TRP A 35 3.42 15.41 -2.82
N GLU A 36 3.10 14.83 -3.99
CA GLU A 36 2.62 13.45 -4.09
C GLU A 36 3.73 12.44 -3.74
N HIS A 37 4.97 12.68 -4.19
CA HIS A 37 6.12 11.86 -3.82
C HIS A 37 6.37 11.91 -2.31
N MET A 38 6.41 13.11 -1.72
CA MET A 38 6.55 13.25 -0.27
C MET A 38 5.41 12.57 0.50
N ALA A 39 4.18 12.57 -0.03
CA ALA A 39 3.05 11.92 0.61
C ALA A 39 3.20 10.40 0.62
N ASN A 40 3.72 9.82 -0.47
CA ASN A 40 4.03 8.41 -0.55
C ASN A 40 5.18 8.01 0.37
N ASP A 41 6.23 8.83 0.47
CA ASP A 41 7.36 8.58 1.38
C ASP A 41 6.97 8.74 2.86
N ALA A 42 5.98 9.59 3.14
CA ALA A 42 5.48 9.84 4.49
C ALA A 42 4.41 8.84 4.94
N GLU A 43 3.91 7.97 4.06
CA GLU A 43 3.15 6.79 4.49
C GLU A 43 4.16 5.88 5.20
N PRO A 44 4.05 5.67 6.53
CA PRO A 44 4.90 4.70 7.18
C PRO A 44 4.66 3.37 6.48
N ASP A 45 5.74 2.78 5.97
CA ASP A 45 5.79 1.50 5.28
C ASP A 45 5.13 0.43 6.16
N HIS A 46 3.81 0.35 6.11
CA HIS A 46 3.03 -0.70 6.76
C HIS A 46 3.09 -1.97 5.90
N PHE A 47 4.20 -2.15 5.17
CA PHE A 47 4.50 -3.34 4.40
C PHE A 47 5.04 -4.47 5.29
N ASP A 48 5.31 -4.21 6.58
CA ASP A 48 5.93 -5.19 7.49
C ASP A 48 4.96 -6.07 8.30
N GLN A 49 3.68 -6.21 7.92
CA GLN A 49 2.75 -7.05 8.72
C GLN A 49 1.93 -8.09 7.95
N CYS A 50 2.41 -8.58 6.80
CA CYS A 50 1.77 -9.73 6.12
C CYS A 50 2.71 -10.90 5.80
N SER A 51 3.86 -10.99 6.47
CA SER A 51 4.79 -12.13 6.29
C SER A 51 5.04 -12.96 7.56
N THR A 52 4.28 -12.75 8.64
CA THR A 52 4.20 -13.76 9.72
C THR A 52 3.06 -14.71 9.39
N CYS A 53 3.32 -15.64 8.48
CA CYS A 53 2.57 -16.88 8.39
C CYS A 53 2.74 -17.58 9.75
N SER A 54 1.77 -17.36 10.65
CA SER A 54 1.75 -18.02 11.94
C SER A 54 1.66 -19.53 11.68
N PRO A 55 2.49 -20.38 12.30
CA PRO A 55 2.40 -21.81 12.09
C PRO A 55 1.04 -22.27 12.60
N LEU A 56 0.16 -22.73 11.70
CA LEU A 56 -1.09 -23.39 12.07
C LEU A 56 -0.76 -24.56 13.00
N PRO A 57 -1.12 -24.52 14.30
CA PRO A 57 -1.00 -25.66 15.17
C PRO A 57 -2.24 -26.52 14.93
N GLY A 58 -2.04 -27.61 14.19
CA GLY A 58 -2.98 -28.71 14.18
C GLY A 58 -3.77 -28.84 12.89
N GLU A 59 -3.19 -29.58 11.94
CA GLU A 59 -4.00 -30.41 11.06
C GLU A 59 -3.51 -31.86 11.05
N ARG A 60 -4.20 -32.65 11.89
CA ARG A 60 -4.79 -33.96 11.62
C ARG A 60 -3.81 -35.08 11.22
N ARG A 61 -3.45 -35.85 12.25
CA ARG A 61 -3.21 -37.30 12.15
C ARG A 61 -4.36 -37.94 11.36
N ILE A 62 -4.18 -38.15 10.06
CA ILE A 62 -5.04 -39.04 9.29
C ILE A 62 -4.47 -40.44 9.51
N THR A 63 -5.08 -41.15 10.45
CA THR A 63 -5.10 -42.60 10.48
C THR A 63 -5.40 -43.12 9.09
N GLN A 64 -4.43 -43.75 8.44
CA GLN A 64 -4.69 -44.55 7.25
C GLN A 64 -5.04 -45.98 7.71
N PRO A 65 -6.21 -46.53 7.35
CA PRO A 65 -6.58 -47.90 7.67
C PRO A 65 -5.93 -48.89 6.69
N ALA A 66 -5.78 -50.12 7.19
CA ALA A 66 -5.14 -51.28 6.58
C ALA A 66 -5.66 -51.69 5.19
N PRO A 67 -4.87 -52.49 4.46
CA PRO A 67 -5.41 -53.65 3.76
C PRO A 67 -4.83 -54.97 4.29
N ALA A 68 -5.71 -55.87 4.72
CA ALA A 68 -5.47 -57.30 4.88
C ALA A 68 -5.80 -58.03 3.54
N PRO A 69 -5.70 -59.37 3.45
CA PRO A 69 -4.52 -60.26 3.55
C PRO A 69 -4.37 -61.14 2.28
N ALA A 70 -3.28 -61.91 2.16
CA ALA A 70 -3.09 -63.18 1.38
C ALA A 70 -1.58 -63.35 1.15
N GLU A 71 -0.92 -64.51 1.33
CA GLU A 71 -1.24 -65.89 1.68
C GLU A 71 0.06 -66.49 2.27
#